data_AF-A0A536NK01-F1
#
_entry.id   AF-A0A536NK01-F1
#
_cell.length_a   1.000
_cell.length_b   1.000
_cell.length_c   1.000
_cell.angle_alpha   90.00
_cell.angle_beta   90.00
_cell.angle_gamma   90.00
#
_symmetry.space_group_name_H-M   'P 1'
#
loop_
_entity.id
_entity.type
_entity.pdbx_description
1 polymer ?
#
loop_
_entity_poly.entity_id
_entity_poly.type
_entity_poly.pdbx_seq_one_letter_code
_entity_poly.pdbx_strand_id
1 'polypeptide(L)'
;MARSKVTVIGAGNVGATTAQRIVEASLADVVLVDIVEGLPQGKGLDLAEAAPVVGHDARILGTNDYADTAGSDIVVVTSGLARQPGMSRDDLLAKNAGIVRSVVEQAVRHSPHAILIVVTNPLDAMCHVAMQASGFPRERVLGMAGVLDSARFRTFIAEELGVSVEDTHAFVLRGHGDTMVPLARYSKVSGIPITELLPPERVQALAERTANGGAEVVALLKTGSAFYAPAASLFEMVESILLDRKRVLPCAVYLQG
;
A
#
# COMPACT_ATOMS: atom_id res chain seq x y z
N MET A 1 25.31 2.09 -12.57
CA MET A 1 24.40 3.17 -12.14
C MET A 1 24.06 2.93 -10.68
N ALA A 2 23.77 3.97 -9.90
CA ALA A 2 23.29 3.78 -8.53
C ALA A 2 21.92 3.08 -8.56
N ARG A 3 21.69 2.14 -7.65
CA ARG A 3 20.37 1.51 -7.48
C ARG A 3 19.38 2.56 -6.96
N SER A 4 18.11 2.45 -7.35
CA SER A 4 17.05 3.29 -6.79
C SER A 4 16.92 3.12 -5.28
N LYS A 5 16.39 4.14 -4.62
CA LYS A 5 16.22 4.19 -3.17
C LYS A 5 14.76 4.40 -2.79
N VAL A 6 14.23 3.53 -1.93
CA VAL A 6 12.86 3.63 -1.40
C VAL A 6 12.90 3.81 0.12
N THR A 7 12.25 4.85 0.63
CA THR A 7 12.01 4.98 2.07
C THR A 7 10.63 4.42 2.42
N VAL A 8 10.55 3.57 3.43
CA VAL A 8 9.30 3.07 4.02
C VAL A 8 9.17 3.62 5.43
N ILE A 9 8.19 4.49 5.65
CA ILE A 9 7.91 5.10 6.95
C ILE A 9 6.83 4.27 7.66
N GLY A 10 7.17 3.79 8.85
CA GLY A 10 6.42 2.82 9.64
C GLY A 10 7.03 1.42 9.50
N ALA A 11 7.67 0.92 10.54
CA ALA A 11 8.25 -0.42 10.63
C ALA A 11 7.27 -1.46 11.20
N GLY A 12 5.96 -1.20 11.12
CA GLY A 12 4.91 -2.19 11.40
C GLY A 12 4.88 -3.33 10.38
N ASN A 13 3.90 -4.24 10.48
CA ASN A 13 3.85 -5.42 9.59
C ASN A 13 3.73 -5.04 8.11
N VAL A 14 2.92 -4.04 7.75
CA VAL A 14 2.77 -3.58 6.36
C VAL A 14 4.10 -3.04 5.82
N GLY A 15 4.74 -2.12 6.55
CA GLY A 15 5.99 -1.50 6.11
C GLY A 15 7.14 -2.50 6.02
N ALA A 16 7.30 -3.37 7.03
CA ALA A 16 8.33 -4.41 7.02
C ALA A 16 8.15 -5.41 5.86
N THR A 17 6.91 -5.86 5.62
CA THR A 17 6.61 -6.76 4.50
C THR A 17 6.78 -6.06 3.15
N THR A 18 6.53 -4.75 3.07
CA THR A 18 6.77 -3.96 1.85
C THR A 18 8.27 -3.84 1.58
N ALA A 19 9.07 -3.53 2.61
CA ALA A 19 10.52 -3.49 2.53
C ALA A 19 11.10 -4.84 2.08
N GLN A 20 10.63 -5.94 2.69
CA GLN A 20 10.99 -7.31 2.29
C GLN A 20 10.76 -7.55 0.79
N ARG A 21 9.55 -7.29 0.29
CA ARG A 21 9.24 -7.51 -1.13
C ARG A 21 10.13 -6.70 -2.07
N ILE A 22 10.44 -5.44 -1.70
CA ILE A 22 11.28 -4.57 -2.51
C ILE A 22 12.72 -5.08 -2.57
N VAL A 23 13.30 -5.47 -1.44
CA VAL A 23 14.71 -5.92 -1.42
C VAL A 23 14.87 -7.32 -2.00
N GLU A 24 13.95 -8.25 -1.72
CA GLU A 24 14.01 -9.62 -2.26
C GLU A 24 13.87 -9.63 -3.79
N ALA A 25 13.09 -8.69 -4.36
CA ALA A 25 13.02 -8.48 -5.80
C ALA A 25 14.25 -7.77 -6.39
N SER A 26 15.25 -7.41 -5.57
CA SER A 26 16.41 -6.59 -5.94
C SER A 26 16.03 -5.26 -6.62
N LEU A 27 14.85 -4.72 -6.30
CA LEU A 27 14.25 -3.59 -7.00
C LEU A 27 14.87 -2.25 -6.58
N ALA A 28 15.13 -2.07 -5.28
CA ALA A 28 15.70 -0.84 -4.72
C ALA A 28 16.41 -1.12 -3.39
N ASP A 29 17.34 -0.25 -3.02
CA ASP A 29 17.80 -0.16 -1.63
C ASP A 29 16.69 0.47 -0.78
N VAL A 30 16.50 0.00 0.46
CA VAL A 30 15.40 0.42 1.33
C VAL A 30 15.91 1.10 2.59
N VAL A 31 15.26 2.20 2.98
CA VAL A 31 15.38 2.78 4.32
C VAL A 31 14.06 2.57 5.05
N LEU A 32 14.09 1.81 6.14
CA LEU A 32 12.94 1.56 6.99
C LEU A 32 13.01 2.49 8.20
N VAL A 33 12.03 3.39 8.35
CA VAL A 33 12.00 4.41 9.39
C VAL A 33 10.84 4.16 10.34
N ASP A 34 11.08 4.26 11.65
CA ASP A 34 10.02 4.29 12.65
C ASP A 34 10.43 5.18 13.83
N ILE A 35 9.48 5.57 14.67
CA ILE A 35 9.74 6.32 15.90
C ILE A 35 10.18 5.40 17.05
N VAL A 36 9.78 4.12 17.00
CA VAL A 36 10.13 3.15 18.05
C VAL A 36 11.59 2.76 17.89
N GLU A 37 12.44 3.15 18.85
CA GLU A 37 13.86 2.82 18.86
C GLU A 37 14.08 1.30 18.81
N GLY A 38 15.03 0.87 17.98
CA GLY A 38 15.39 -0.54 17.81
C GLY A 38 14.45 -1.34 16.90
N LEU A 39 13.19 -0.94 16.74
CA LEU A 39 12.24 -1.64 15.87
C LEU A 39 12.65 -1.65 14.39
N PRO A 40 12.93 -0.51 13.73
CA PRO A 40 13.33 -0.51 12.34
C PRO A 40 14.71 -1.14 12.15
N GLN A 41 15.66 -0.91 13.08
CA GLN A 41 17.00 -1.51 13.06
C GLN A 41 16.93 -3.03 13.12
N GLY A 42 16.17 -3.58 14.07
CA GLY A 42 16.04 -5.03 14.25
C GLY A 42 15.45 -5.69 13.02
N LYS A 43 14.36 -5.13 12.48
CA LYS A 43 13.74 -5.66 11.25
C LYS A 43 14.62 -5.47 10.01
N GLY A 44 15.35 -4.37 9.93
CA GLY A 44 16.30 -4.12 8.85
C GLY A 44 17.46 -5.11 8.87
N LEU A 45 18.05 -5.35 10.05
CA LEU A 45 19.13 -6.32 10.22
C LEU A 45 18.68 -7.74 9.89
N ASP A 46 17.54 -8.19 10.44
CA ASP A 46 16.96 -9.51 10.18
C ASP A 46 16.76 -9.76 8.67
N LEU A 47 16.18 -8.77 7.97
CA LEU A 47 16.00 -8.85 6.52
C LEU A 47 17.33 -8.82 5.74
N ALA A 48 18.35 -8.09 6.22
CA ALA A 48 19.68 -8.11 5.60
C ALA A 48 20.39 -9.46 5.81
N GLU A 49 20.20 -10.11 6.96
CA GLU A 49 20.73 -11.44 7.28
C GLU A 49 20.08 -12.55 6.44
N ALA A 50 18.85 -12.34 5.97
CA ALA A 50 18.18 -13.24 5.03
C ALA A 50 18.75 -13.18 3.60
N ALA A 51 19.43 -12.08 3.23
CA ALA A 51 19.86 -11.81 1.85
C ALA A 51 20.76 -12.90 1.23
N PRO A 52 21.76 -13.49 1.94
CA PRO A 52 22.59 -14.55 1.38
C PRO A 52 21.84 -15.86 1.11
N VAL A 53 20.71 -16.08 1.79
CA VAL A 53 19.88 -17.28 1.64
C VAL A 53 18.87 -17.11 0.50
N VAL A 54 18.22 -15.95 0.44
CA VAL A 54 17.22 -15.64 -0.60
C VAL A 54 17.90 -15.27 -1.94
N GLY A 55 19.10 -14.70 -1.89
CA GLY A 55 19.90 -14.36 -3.06
C GLY A 55 19.59 -12.98 -3.66
N HIS A 56 19.59 -11.93 -2.84
CA HIS A 56 19.45 -10.54 -3.31
C HIS A 56 20.60 -9.64 -2.84
N ASP A 57 20.93 -8.63 -3.65
CA ASP A 57 22.00 -7.66 -3.36
C ASP A 57 21.48 -6.27 -2.96
N ALA A 58 20.16 -6.12 -2.81
CA ALA A 58 19.54 -4.90 -2.29
C ALA A 58 19.88 -4.70 -0.81
N ARG A 59 20.20 -3.46 -0.44
CA ARG A 59 20.53 -3.07 0.94
C ARG A 59 19.27 -2.62 1.65
N ILE A 60 19.22 -2.89 2.95
CA ILE A 60 18.23 -2.28 3.84
C ILE A 60 18.93 -1.61 5.03
N LEU A 61 18.48 -0.41 5.38
CA LEU A 61 18.86 0.31 6.58
C LEU A 61 17.62 0.53 7.44
N GLY A 62 17.64 0.07 8.68
CA GLY A 62 16.66 0.46 9.69
C GLY A 62 17.16 1.66 10.50
N THR A 63 16.33 2.69 10.69
CA THR A 63 16.74 3.92 11.38
C THR A 63 15.58 4.64 12.05
N ASN A 64 15.89 5.51 13.02
CA ASN A 64 14.94 6.46 13.60
C ASN A 64 15.18 7.90 13.09
N ASP A 65 16.21 8.14 12.27
CA ASP A 65 16.57 9.46 11.74
C ASP A 65 16.09 9.65 10.30
N TYR A 66 15.37 10.73 10.06
CA TYR A 66 14.91 11.09 8.71
C TYR A 66 16.04 11.55 7.79
N ALA A 67 17.21 11.93 8.32
CA ALA A 67 18.36 12.29 7.49
C ALA A 67 18.79 11.13 6.57
N ASP A 68 18.67 9.88 7.05
CA ASP A 68 18.97 8.68 6.29
C ASP A 68 18.03 8.46 5.10
N THR A 69 16.87 9.12 5.07
CA THR A 69 15.91 9.04 3.96
C THR A 69 16.34 9.85 2.74
N ALA A 70 17.41 10.63 2.83
CA ALA A 70 17.82 11.57 1.80
C ALA A 70 18.01 10.93 0.42
N GLY A 71 17.51 11.63 -0.61
CA GLY A 71 17.62 11.19 -2.01
C GLY A 71 16.81 9.94 -2.34
N SER A 72 15.67 9.71 -1.68
CA SER A 72 14.75 8.63 -2.05
C SER A 72 13.99 8.98 -3.34
N ASP A 73 13.86 7.99 -4.23
CA ASP A 73 13.02 8.08 -5.43
C ASP A 73 11.54 7.97 -5.06
N ILE A 74 11.22 7.10 -4.08
CA ILE A 74 9.86 6.88 -3.58
C ILE A 74 9.87 6.87 -2.05
N VAL A 75 8.86 7.50 -1.44
CA VAL A 75 8.58 7.43 -0.01
C VAL A 75 7.20 6.80 0.20
N VAL A 76 7.17 5.66 0.88
CA VAL A 76 5.94 4.94 1.23
C VAL A 76 5.56 5.27 2.68
N VAL A 77 4.36 5.81 2.90
CA VAL A 77 3.86 6.20 4.22
C VAL A 77 2.86 5.15 4.72
N THR A 78 3.34 4.29 5.62
CA THR A 78 2.54 3.24 6.28
C THR A 78 2.23 3.55 7.74
N SER A 79 2.89 4.55 8.32
CA SER A 79 2.70 4.97 9.72
C SER A 79 1.30 5.54 9.94
N GLY A 80 0.63 5.02 10.97
CA GLY A 80 -0.68 5.50 11.39
C GLY A 80 -1.22 4.70 12.57
N LEU A 81 -2.24 5.23 13.20
CA LEU A 81 -2.97 4.55 14.26
C LEU A 81 -4.12 3.74 13.67
N ALA A 82 -4.30 2.53 14.20
CA ALA A 82 -5.55 1.80 14.04
C ALA A 82 -6.60 2.36 15.01
N ARG A 83 -7.87 2.25 14.63
CA ARG A 83 -8.99 2.65 15.49
C ARG A 83 -9.00 1.81 16.77
N GLN A 84 -8.96 2.47 17.91
CA GLN A 84 -9.03 1.81 19.22
C GLN A 84 -10.46 1.79 19.76
N PRO A 85 -10.81 0.86 20.67
CA PRO A 85 -12.08 0.89 21.39
C PRO A 85 -12.33 2.27 22.02
N GLY A 86 -13.53 2.83 21.82
CA GLY A 86 -13.90 4.16 22.32
C GLY A 86 -13.42 5.35 21.48
N MET A 87 -12.64 5.13 20.41
CA MET A 87 -12.18 6.22 19.53
C MET A 87 -13.22 6.57 18.46
N SER A 88 -13.55 7.87 18.33
CA SER A 88 -14.44 8.35 17.27
C SER A 88 -13.75 8.31 15.89
N ARG A 89 -14.53 8.42 14.81
CA ARG A 89 -13.96 8.52 13.44
C ARG A 89 -13.16 9.81 13.27
N ASP A 90 -13.63 10.91 13.85
CA ASP A 90 -12.98 12.22 13.76
C ASP A 90 -11.67 12.27 14.55
N ASP A 91 -11.63 11.65 15.74
CA ASP A 91 -10.40 11.55 16.52
C ASP A 91 -9.31 10.78 15.77
N LEU A 92 -9.69 9.66 15.16
CA LEU A 92 -8.78 8.85 14.35
C LEU A 92 -8.24 9.66 13.17
N LEU A 93 -9.13 10.37 12.45
CA LEU A 93 -8.77 11.22 11.33
C LEU A 93 -7.79 12.31 11.77
N ALA A 94 -8.09 13.04 12.84
CA ALA A 94 -7.25 14.13 13.33
C ALA A 94 -5.86 13.64 13.76
N LYS A 95 -5.79 12.50 14.48
CA LYS A 95 -4.51 11.91 14.89
C LYS A 95 -3.69 11.45 13.69
N ASN A 96 -4.30 10.72 12.75
CA ASN A 96 -3.59 10.26 11.56
C ASN A 96 -3.18 11.42 10.65
N ALA A 97 -3.99 12.49 10.55
CA ALA A 97 -3.59 13.70 9.83
C ALA A 97 -2.33 14.34 10.44
N GLY A 98 -2.25 14.42 11.78
CA GLY A 98 -1.06 14.91 12.47
C GLY A 98 0.18 14.05 12.20
N ILE A 99 0.03 12.73 12.27
CA ILE A 99 1.11 11.78 11.97
C ILE A 99 1.58 11.94 10.53
N VAL A 100 0.67 11.84 9.55
CA VAL A 100 0.99 11.93 8.12
C VAL A 100 1.66 13.26 7.80
N ARG A 101 1.15 14.39 8.31
CA ARG A 101 1.78 15.70 8.13
C ARG A 101 3.23 15.71 8.62
N SER A 102 3.44 15.28 9.87
CA SER A 102 4.77 15.29 10.49
C SER A 102 5.79 14.44 9.72
N VAL A 103 5.41 13.20 9.37
CA VAL A 103 6.34 12.29 8.69
C VAL A 103 6.62 12.71 7.24
N VAL A 104 5.62 13.24 6.54
CA VAL A 104 5.78 13.76 5.17
C VAL A 104 6.67 14.99 5.17
N GLU A 105 6.43 15.97 6.06
CA GLU A 105 7.26 17.17 6.17
C GLU A 105 8.75 16.84 6.43
N GLN A 106 9.03 15.83 7.25
CA GLN A 106 10.40 15.39 7.49
C GLN A 106 10.99 14.70 6.24
N ALA A 107 10.27 13.77 5.63
CA ALA A 107 10.77 13.03 4.47
C ALA A 107 11.05 13.93 3.26
N VAL A 108 10.18 14.89 2.96
CA VAL A 108 10.34 15.75 1.78
C VAL A 108 11.46 16.78 1.92
N ARG A 109 11.86 17.15 3.16
CA ARG A 109 13.06 17.97 3.39
C ARG A 109 14.32 17.28 2.89
N HIS A 110 14.39 15.96 3.03
CA HIS A 110 15.53 15.15 2.61
C HIS A 110 15.38 14.59 1.19
N SER A 111 14.14 14.47 0.69
CA SER A 111 13.82 13.93 -0.64
C SER A 111 12.78 14.78 -1.39
N PRO A 112 13.13 16.01 -1.82
CA PRO A 112 12.19 16.95 -2.45
C PRO A 112 11.72 16.52 -3.86
N HIS A 113 12.36 15.49 -4.42
CA HIS A 113 12.04 14.95 -5.74
C HIS A 113 11.26 13.63 -5.73
N ALA A 114 11.01 13.07 -4.55
CA ALA A 114 10.37 11.76 -4.41
C ALA A 114 8.93 11.74 -4.94
N ILE A 115 8.43 10.52 -5.21
CA ILE A 115 7.00 10.23 -5.30
C ILE A 115 6.53 9.68 -3.95
N LEU A 116 5.38 10.15 -3.48
CA LEU A 116 4.75 9.70 -2.24
C LEU A 116 3.68 8.65 -2.54
N ILE A 117 3.71 7.53 -1.80
CA ILE A 117 2.64 6.53 -1.79
C ILE A 117 2.10 6.42 -0.36
N VAL A 118 0.87 6.88 -0.15
CA VAL A 118 0.21 6.91 1.15
C VAL A 118 -0.65 5.66 1.35
N VAL A 119 -0.63 5.12 2.57
CA VAL A 119 -1.42 3.93 2.97
C VAL A 119 -2.32 4.23 4.17
N THR A 120 -1.93 5.21 4.97
CA THR A 120 -2.61 5.55 6.22
C THR A 120 -4.09 5.86 6.01
N ASN A 121 -4.95 5.22 6.79
CA ASN A 121 -6.39 5.45 6.73
C ASN A 121 -6.85 6.64 7.62
N PRO A 122 -7.94 7.35 7.28
CA PRO A 122 -8.75 7.21 6.08
C PRO A 122 -8.02 7.73 4.82
N LEU A 123 -7.83 6.87 3.83
CA LEU A 123 -6.78 7.06 2.81
C LEU A 123 -6.91 8.35 2.01
N ASP A 124 -8.08 8.64 1.45
CA ASP A 124 -8.27 9.79 0.56
C ASP A 124 -7.95 11.11 1.30
N ALA A 125 -8.38 11.21 2.56
CA ALA A 125 -8.06 12.35 3.42
C ALA A 125 -6.56 12.43 3.73
N MET A 126 -5.90 11.30 4.00
CA MET A 126 -4.46 11.27 4.27
C MET A 126 -3.63 11.60 3.02
N CYS A 127 -4.09 11.23 1.81
CA CYS A 127 -3.48 11.67 0.56
C CYS A 127 -3.54 13.20 0.42
N HIS A 128 -4.68 13.80 0.78
CA HIS A 128 -4.82 15.26 0.75
C HIS A 128 -3.89 15.94 1.76
N VAL A 129 -3.79 15.41 2.98
CA VAL A 129 -2.84 15.89 4.00
C VAL A 129 -1.40 15.77 3.51
N ALA A 130 -1.01 14.64 2.92
CA ALA A 130 0.32 14.43 2.39
C ALA A 130 0.64 15.39 1.24
N MET A 131 -0.32 15.67 0.34
CA MET A 131 -0.15 16.63 -0.74
C MET A 131 0.07 18.05 -0.21
N GLN A 132 -0.72 18.48 0.78
CA GLN A 132 -0.54 19.79 1.41
C GLN A 132 0.79 19.90 2.17
N ALA A 133 1.15 18.87 2.94
CA ALA A 133 2.36 18.83 3.75
C ALA A 133 3.64 18.78 2.90
N SER A 134 3.59 18.10 1.75
CA SER A 134 4.74 17.98 0.84
C SER A 134 4.92 19.19 -0.07
N GLY A 135 3.83 19.89 -0.42
CA GLY A 135 3.84 20.88 -1.50
C GLY A 135 4.14 20.27 -2.87
N PHE A 136 4.05 18.94 -3.01
CA PHE A 136 4.32 18.27 -4.27
C PHE A 136 3.17 18.48 -5.27
N PRO A 137 3.47 18.47 -6.58
CA PRO A 137 2.44 18.44 -7.60
C PRO A 137 1.66 17.11 -7.54
N ARG A 138 0.42 17.14 -8.02
CA ARG A 138 -0.55 16.04 -7.86
C ARG A 138 -0.06 14.70 -8.38
N GLU A 139 0.74 14.68 -9.44
CA GLU A 139 1.26 13.47 -10.08
C GLU A 139 2.31 12.73 -9.23
N ARG A 140 2.79 13.34 -8.14
CA ARG A 140 3.76 12.73 -7.21
C ARG A 140 3.16 12.34 -5.87
N VAL A 141 1.84 12.39 -5.71
CA VAL A 141 1.17 11.96 -4.47
C VAL A 141 0.04 11.00 -4.79
N LEU A 142 0.24 9.74 -4.44
CA LEU A 142 -0.65 8.63 -4.73
C LEU A 142 -1.08 7.94 -3.44
N GLY A 143 -2.25 7.31 -3.43
CA GLY A 143 -2.68 6.44 -2.34
C GLY A 143 -2.92 5.00 -2.79
N MET A 144 -2.53 4.05 -1.94
CA MET A 144 -2.77 2.62 -2.17
C MET A 144 -4.08 2.18 -1.49
N ALA A 145 -5.13 1.98 -2.30
CA ALA A 145 -6.37 1.28 -1.89
C ALA A 145 -6.92 0.41 -3.02
N GLY A 146 -7.18 0.99 -4.19
CA GLY A 146 -7.84 0.28 -5.29
C GLY A 146 -7.11 -0.99 -5.73
N VAL A 147 -5.76 -0.99 -5.72
CA VAL A 147 -4.96 -2.19 -6.03
C VAL A 147 -5.26 -3.33 -5.05
N LEU A 148 -5.38 -3.03 -3.75
CA LEU A 148 -5.69 -4.01 -2.72
C LEU A 148 -7.12 -4.56 -2.87
N ASP A 149 -8.10 -3.68 -3.10
CA ASP A 149 -9.50 -4.12 -3.26
C ASP A 149 -9.69 -4.89 -4.56
N SER A 150 -9.01 -4.49 -5.65
CA SER A 150 -8.92 -5.28 -6.87
C SER A 150 -8.33 -6.66 -6.61
N ALA A 151 -7.22 -6.74 -5.86
CA ALA A 151 -6.59 -8.02 -5.51
C ALA A 151 -7.54 -8.94 -4.73
N ARG A 152 -8.23 -8.43 -3.71
CA ARG A 152 -9.25 -9.20 -2.97
C ARG A 152 -10.36 -9.70 -3.88
N PHE A 153 -10.90 -8.83 -4.72
CA PHE A 153 -12.01 -9.20 -5.60
C PHE A 153 -11.57 -10.28 -6.61
N ARG A 154 -10.36 -10.15 -7.17
CA ARG A 154 -9.74 -11.16 -8.04
C ARG A 154 -9.58 -12.50 -7.34
N THR A 155 -9.10 -12.50 -6.09
CA THR A 155 -8.99 -13.73 -5.29
C THR A 155 -10.34 -14.41 -5.13
N PHE A 156 -11.37 -13.68 -4.71
CA PHE A 156 -12.70 -14.27 -4.47
C PHE A 156 -13.38 -14.75 -5.75
N ILE A 157 -13.23 -14.03 -6.87
CA ILE A 157 -13.72 -14.50 -8.18
C ILE A 157 -13.01 -15.79 -8.60
N ALA A 158 -11.68 -15.84 -8.46
CA ALA A 158 -10.89 -17.01 -8.83
C ALA A 158 -11.25 -18.25 -7.99
N GLU A 159 -11.43 -18.06 -6.68
CA GLU A 159 -11.89 -19.10 -5.75
C GLU A 159 -13.30 -19.61 -6.10
N GLU A 160 -14.25 -18.69 -6.37
CA GLU A 160 -15.63 -19.04 -6.71
C GLU A 160 -15.71 -19.87 -8.01
N LEU A 161 -14.89 -19.53 -9.00
CA LEU A 161 -14.88 -20.20 -10.30
C LEU A 161 -13.91 -21.38 -10.40
N GLY A 162 -13.03 -21.58 -9.40
CA GLY A 162 -12.01 -22.63 -9.41
C GLY A 162 -10.95 -22.43 -10.50
N VAL A 163 -10.55 -21.18 -10.77
CA VAL A 163 -9.62 -20.80 -11.85
C VAL A 163 -8.36 -20.12 -11.30
N SER A 164 -7.36 -19.90 -12.15
CA SER A 164 -6.15 -19.17 -11.77
C SER A 164 -6.43 -17.69 -11.45
N VAL A 165 -5.79 -17.18 -10.41
CA VAL A 165 -5.81 -15.74 -10.05
C VAL A 165 -5.03 -14.88 -11.06
N GLU A 166 -4.09 -15.47 -11.81
CA GLU A 166 -3.34 -14.79 -12.86
C GLU A 166 -4.24 -14.40 -14.04
N ASP A 167 -5.21 -15.26 -14.37
CA ASP A 167 -6.18 -15.06 -15.45
C ASP A 167 -7.36 -14.17 -15.05
N THR A 168 -7.48 -13.86 -13.76
CA THR A 168 -8.59 -13.10 -13.20
C THR A 168 -8.21 -11.63 -13.05
N HIS A 169 -8.97 -10.74 -13.66
CA HIS A 169 -8.81 -9.29 -13.55
C HIS A 169 -10.08 -8.65 -13.00
N ALA A 170 -9.92 -7.72 -12.06
CA ALA A 170 -11.03 -6.94 -11.54
C ALA A 170 -10.64 -5.47 -11.39
N PHE A 171 -11.61 -4.58 -11.53
CA PHE A 171 -11.39 -3.14 -11.39
C PHE A 171 -12.32 -2.56 -10.35
N VAL A 172 -11.74 -1.89 -9.36
CA VAL A 172 -12.46 -1.30 -8.23
C VAL A 172 -12.04 0.16 -8.10
N LEU A 173 -13.03 1.04 -7.96
CA LEU A 173 -12.82 2.47 -7.78
C LEU A 173 -13.20 2.92 -6.36
N ARG A 174 -12.73 4.13 -6.00
CA ARG A 174 -13.00 4.81 -4.72
C ARG A 174 -12.37 4.08 -3.52
N GLY A 175 -12.60 4.59 -2.30
CA GLY A 175 -12.02 4.05 -1.07
C GLY A 175 -12.69 2.78 -0.56
N HIS A 176 -12.05 2.11 0.39
CA HIS A 176 -12.51 0.87 1.03
C HIS A 176 -13.93 0.94 1.63
N GLY A 177 -14.55 -0.22 1.83
CA GLY A 177 -15.82 -0.36 2.56
C GLY A 177 -17.01 0.22 1.81
N ASP A 178 -17.87 0.94 2.52
CA ASP A 178 -19.15 1.47 2.00
C ASP A 178 -18.98 2.41 0.80
N THR A 179 -17.79 3.01 0.62
CA THR A 179 -17.52 3.90 -0.51
C THR A 179 -17.01 3.18 -1.74
N MET A 180 -16.70 1.88 -1.64
CA MET A 180 -16.08 1.11 -2.72
C MET A 180 -17.04 0.99 -3.91
N VAL A 181 -16.52 1.17 -5.12
CA VAL A 181 -17.28 1.04 -6.37
C VAL A 181 -16.70 -0.10 -7.20
N PRO A 182 -17.17 -1.34 -7.02
CA PRO A 182 -16.73 -2.49 -7.81
C PRO A 182 -17.32 -2.41 -9.23
N LEU A 183 -16.48 -2.55 -10.25
CA LEU A 183 -16.89 -2.48 -11.64
C LEU A 183 -16.95 -3.89 -12.25
N ALA A 184 -18.07 -4.59 -12.01
CA ALA A 184 -18.30 -5.94 -12.55
C ALA A 184 -18.14 -5.98 -14.08
N ARG A 185 -18.60 -4.94 -14.79
CA ARG A 185 -18.44 -4.79 -16.25
C ARG A 185 -16.98 -4.77 -16.72
N TYR A 186 -16.04 -4.35 -15.88
CA TYR A 186 -14.61 -4.31 -16.19
C TYR A 186 -13.82 -5.44 -15.51
N SER A 187 -14.53 -6.41 -14.93
CA SER A 187 -13.95 -7.58 -14.29
C SER A 187 -14.16 -8.80 -15.18
N LYS A 188 -13.12 -9.61 -15.37
CA LYS A 188 -13.06 -10.68 -16.38
C LYS A 188 -12.14 -11.83 -15.96
N VAL A 189 -12.39 -13.01 -16.49
CA VAL A 189 -11.50 -14.19 -16.42
C VAL A 189 -11.08 -14.57 -17.84
N SER A 190 -9.78 -14.55 -18.13
CA SER A 190 -9.21 -14.81 -19.46
C SER A 190 -9.89 -14.04 -20.61
N GLY A 191 -10.40 -12.84 -20.33
CA GLY A 191 -11.11 -12.01 -21.31
C GLY A 191 -12.64 -12.08 -21.22
N ILE A 192 -13.21 -13.10 -20.58
CA ILE A 192 -14.65 -13.32 -20.47
C ILE A 192 -15.20 -12.49 -19.30
N PRO A 193 -16.21 -11.61 -19.50
CA PRO A 193 -16.81 -10.84 -18.42
C PRO A 193 -17.36 -11.72 -17.30
N ILE A 194 -17.11 -11.35 -16.04
CA ILE A 194 -17.60 -12.15 -14.90
C ILE A 194 -19.13 -12.25 -14.84
N THR A 195 -19.84 -11.31 -15.45
CA THR A 195 -21.31 -11.31 -15.55
C THR A 195 -21.86 -12.38 -16.50
N GLU A 196 -21.00 -12.98 -17.34
CA GLU A 196 -21.34 -14.15 -18.15
C GLU A 196 -21.02 -15.47 -17.43
N LEU A 197 -20.18 -15.42 -16.40
CA LEU A 197 -19.69 -16.59 -15.66
C LEU A 197 -20.42 -16.80 -14.33
N LEU A 198 -20.89 -15.71 -13.71
CA LEU A 198 -21.54 -15.69 -12.41
C LEU A 198 -22.88 -14.94 -12.52
N PRO A 199 -23.94 -15.44 -11.86
CA PRO A 199 -25.19 -14.72 -11.82
C PRO A 199 -25.06 -13.44 -10.95
N PRO A 200 -25.90 -12.41 -11.18
CA PRO A 200 -25.74 -11.09 -10.56
C PRO A 200 -25.64 -11.12 -9.01
N GLU A 201 -26.41 -11.98 -8.36
CA GLU A 201 -26.40 -12.14 -6.90
C GLU A 201 -25.07 -12.67 -6.36
N ARG A 202 -24.37 -13.53 -7.12
CA ARG A 202 -23.04 -14.02 -6.73
C ARG A 202 -21.99 -12.93 -6.92
N VAL A 203 -22.05 -12.19 -8.03
CA VAL A 203 -21.16 -11.02 -8.25
C VAL A 203 -21.30 -10.01 -7.11
N GLN A 204 -22.54 -9.70 -6.71
CA GLN A 204 -22.82 -8.79 -5.61
C GLN A 204 -22.27 -9.30 -4.26
N ALA A 205 -22.46 -10.59 -3.95
CA ALA A 205 -21.93 -11.18 -2.72
C ALA A 205 -20.39 -11.11 -2.64
N LEU A 206 -19.69 -11.36 -3.75
CA LEU A 206 -18.23 -11.25 -3.82
C LEU A 206 -17.76 -9.79 -3.69
N ALA A 207 -18.50 -8.85 -4.27
CA ALA A 207 -18.25 -7.42 -4.11
C ALA A 207 -18.43 -6.96 -2.66
N GLU A 208 -19.48 -7.42 -1.98
CA GLU A 208 -19.73 -7.13 -0.55
C GLU A 208 -18.64 -7.72 0.34
N ARG A 209 -18.21 -8.96 0.08
CA ARG A 209 -17.05 -9.56 0.78
C ARG A 209 -15.78 -8.75 0.54
N THR A 210 -15.55 -8.27 -0.68
CA THR A 210 -14.40 -7.40 -1.02
C THR A 210 -14.41 -6.12 -0.18
N ALA A 211 -15.55 -5.42 -0.11
CA ALA A 211 -15.68 -4.20 0.69
C ALA A 211 -15.37 -4.45 2.19
N ASN A 212 -15.74 -5.63 2.69
CA ASN A 212 -15.52 -6.05 4.07
C ASN A 212 -14.20 -6.82 4.28
N GLY A 213 -13.38 -7.03 3.25
CA GLY A 213 -12.23 -7.93 3.32
C GLY A 213 -11.14 -7.47 4.29
N GLY A 214 -11.05 -6.15 4.55
CA GLY A 214 -10.20 -5.62 5.62
C GLY A 214 -10.68 -6.04 7.01
N ALA A 215 -11.98 -5.92 7.26
CA ALA A 215 -12.60 -6.30 8.52
C ALA A 215 -12.57 -7.83 8.72
N GLU A 216 -12.75 -8.61 7.65
CA GLU A 216 -12.64 -10.08 7.67
C GLU A 216 -11.26 -10.52 8.20
N VAL A 217 -10.17 -9.95 7.66
CA VAL A 217 -8.81 -10.29 8.13
C VAL A 217 -8.56 -9.83 9.56
N VAL A 218 -9.03 -8.64 9.95
CA VAL A 218 -8.91 -8.14 11.34
C VAL A 218 -9.62 -9.09 12.32
N ALA A 219 -10.83 -9.56 11.99
CA ALA A 219 -11.59 -10.48 12.83
C ALA A 219 -10.85 -11.82 13.02
N LEU A 220 -10.17 -12.32 11.99
CA LEU A 220 -9.38 -13.55 12.04
C LEU A 220 -8.08 -13.38 12.83
N LEU A 221 -7.34 -12.29 12.61
CA LEU A 221 -6.06 -12.03 13.29
C LEU A 221 -6.24 -11.69 14.78
N LYS A 222 -7.41 -11.15 15.16
CA LYS A 222 -7.77 -10.64 16.50
C LYS A 222 -6.95 -9.43 16.96
N THR A 223 -5.66 -9.39 16.64
CA THR A 223 -4.75 -8.27 16.86
C THR A 223 -4.04 -7.90 15.56
N GLY A 224 -4.04 -6.60 15.25
CA GLY A 224 -3.47 -6.10 13.99
C GLY A 224 -4.45 -6.15 12.81
N SER A 225 -3.90 -6.00 11.60
CA SER A 225 -4.64 -5.93 10.34
C SER A 225 -3.87 -6.63 9.22
N ALA A 226 -4.47 -6.74 8.03
CA ALA A 226 -3.81 -7.35 6.88
C ALA A 226 -2.47 -6.66 6.55
N PHE A 227 -1.46 -7.45 6.15
CA PHE A 227 -0.14 -6.91 5.79
C PHE A 227 0.44 -7.52 4.52
N TYR A 228 0.18 -8.78 4.19
CA TYR A 228 0.69 -9.39 2.95
C TYR A 228 0.10 -8.78 1.68
N ALA A 229 -1.23 -8.71 1.57
CA ALA A 229 -1.90 -8.16 0.39
C ALA A 229 -1.68 -6.64 0.24
N PRO A 230 -1.73 -5.82 1.32
CA PRO A 230 -1.31 -4.42 1.24
C PRO A 230 0.13 -4.24 0.79
N ALA A 231 1.08 -5.02 1.31
CA ALA A 231 2.48 -4.95 0.91
C ALA A 231 2.71 -5.37 -0.55
N ALA A 232 2.00 -6.39 -1.03
CA ALA A 232 2.04 -6.79 -2.44
C ALA A 232 1.49 -5.68 -3.36
N SER A 233 0.42 -5.01 -2.94
CA SER A 233 -0.18 -3.88 -3.66
C SER A 233 0.79 -2.69 -3.74
N LEU A 234 1.49 -2.40 -2.63
CA LEU A 234 2.54 -1.38 -2.59
C LEU A 234 3.72 -1.72 -3.49
N PHE A 235 4.18 -2.97 -3.43
CA PHE A 235 5.27 -3.44 -4.28
C PHE A 235 4.95 -3.26 -5.76
N GLU A 236 3.72 -3.60 -6.20
CA GLU A 236 3.28 -3.42 -7.59
C GLU A 236 3.30 -1.94 -8.03
N MET A 237 2.89 -1.02 -7.15
CA MET A 237 2.96 0.42 -7.43
C MET A 237 4.41 0.92 -7.49
N VAL A 238 5.25 0.54 -6.52
CA VAL A 238 6.67 0.90 -6.46
C VAL A 238 7.42 0.39 -7.69
N GLU A 239 7.25 -0.88 -8.03
CA GLU A 239 7.85 -1.51 -9.20
C GLU A 239 7.42 -0.82 -10.50
N SER A 240 6.12 -0.50 -10.64
CA SER A 240 5.64 0.19 -11.83
C SER A 240 6.26 1.57 -12.02
N ILE A 241 6.53 2.29 -10.92
CA ILE A 241 7.12 3.62 -10.96
C ILE A 241 8.62 3.51 -11.28
N LEU A 242 9.37 2.70 -10.52
CA LEU A 242 10.82 2.61 -10.68
C LEU A 242 11.26 2.02 -12.03
N LEU A 243 10.48 1.09 -12.57
CA LEU A 243 10.79 0.45 -13.85
C LEU A 243 10.01 1.05 -15.03
N ASP A 244 9.31 2.18 -14.83
CA ASP A 244 8.47 2.85 -15.84
C ASP A 244 7.56 1.87 -16.61
N ARG A 245 6.91 0.94 -15.90
CA ARG A 245 6.09 -0.11 -16.54
C ARG A 245 4.80 0.41 -17.16
N LYS A 246 4.40 1.65 -16.84
CA LYS A 246 3.15 2.28 -17.29
C LYS A 246 1.92 1.41 -17.00
N ARG A 247 1.88 0.79 -15.82
CA ARG A 247 0.73 -0.03 -15.39
C ARG A 247 -0.52 0.82 -15.26
N VAL A 248 -1.65 0.26 -15.63
CA VAL A 248 -2.97 0.85 -15.39
C VAL A 248 -3.52 0.25 -14.09
N LEU A 249 -3.47 1.03 -13.01
CA LEU A 249 -3.84 0.60 -11.66
C LEU A 249 -4.85 1.57 -11.02
N PRO A 250 -5.87 1.07 -10.31
CA PRO A 250 -6.72 1.92 -9.49
C PRO A 250 -5.96 2.37 -8.23
N CYS A 251 -5.72 3.67 -8.11
CA CYS A 251 -5.09 4.30 -6.96
C CYS A 251 -5.80 5.61 -6.60
N ALA A 252 -5.62 6.09 -5.37
CA ALA A 252 -6.12 7.40 -4.98
C ALA A 252 -5.25 8.48 -5.60
N VAL A 253 -5.87 9.42 -6.32
CA VAL A 253 -5.22 10.52 -7.03
C VAL A 253 -6.01 11.81 -6.84
N TYR A 254 -5.33 12.96 -6.90
CA TYR A 254 -6.00 14.25 -6.81
C TYR A 254 -6.67 14.63 -8.14
N LEU A 255 -7.99 14.84 -8.09
CA LEU A 255 -8.80 15.18 -9.26
C LEU A 255 -8.89 16.70 -9.44
N GLN A 256 -8.76 17.16 -10.69
CA GLN A 256 -9.09 18.53 -11.11
C GLN A 256 -9.83 18.43 -12.44
N GLY A 257 -11.15 18.55 -12.40
CA GLY A 257 -12.05 18.40 -13.54
C GLY A 257 -13.49 18.71 -13.18
#